data_AF-A0A317E8S3-F1
#
_entry.id   AF-A0A317E8S3-F1
#
_cell.length_a   1.000
_cell.length_b   1.000
_cell.length_c   1.000
_cell.angle_alpha   90.00
_cell.angle_beta   90.00
_cell.angle_gamma   90.00
#
_symmetry.space_group_name_H-M   'P 1'
#
loop_
_entity.id
_entity.type
_entity.pdbx_description
1 polymer ?
#
loop_
_entity_poly.entity_id
_entity_poly.type
_entity_poly.pdbx_seq_one_letter_code
_entity_poly.pdbx_strand_id
1 'polypeptide(L)'
;MDETVDDVLRKVVAARKRGELFEAFDLARIAIENRGMDTRLAFEAVLCLVRAGASELAHRRYNEYGLSPDHGVDYATLLGRIEKDEALALSGAARRAKLHDAAIAYRDAYLRYPDYYPAINAATLYLLAGEEDNARGFADLANQHLRAADEGTGRPMNFWELATTAEAALILGDLETAAQAIGEAMALPDLDVTAVASTRRQLRLVVAEKNLDSAILAPMTPPTVAHFTGHRLTPWGRPGRFPAALEPAVADGIRAAVARHGIRFGYGSLASGADILFAEAIVEAGGEVHVVLPFVQEDFVRISVADSGPGWVERFERLIHHPRMRVSLATFDPFLGDDEIFGYAARYAMGLAVIRADMLGGPAVQLAVWDGVPSPGPAGTAADIAFWRDTLQRPCDVIWPDAAPVAAPVAPGLQAAPAVQAPAIVPAAGDKPSRVLRALLFCDVKGFSKLNDVTIPVFFREVMGSLARATKRHSNAILYKNTWGDAIHTIMRDAPAAAALALDLQEEMGRIDLAGLGLPEGLALRVGGHVGPIYSSWDNVLEEETFFGAQVTRCARIEPIAFTGKVFVSEAFAAELALTSRDFSAEYVGDIPTAKQFGRMPMYLLRRRG
;
A
#
# COMPACT_ATOMS: atom_id res chain seq x y z
N MET A 1 14.91 29.11 -19.38
CA MET A 1 14.90 28.16 -20.50
C MET A 1 13.69 27.28 -20.26
N ASP A 2 12.68 27.36 -21.11
CA ASP A 2 11.51 26.49 -20.97
C ASP A 2 11.95 25.04 -21.17
N GLU A 3 11.60 24.20 -20.20
CA GLU A 3 11.87 22.77 -20.24
C GLU A 3 11.27 22.15 -21.53
N THR A 4 11.97 21.26 -22.24
CA THR A 4 11.44 20.63 -23.47
C THR A 4 10.50 19.46 -23.17
N VAL A 5 9.72 18.99 -24.14
CA VAL A 5 8.90 17.77 -23.96
C VAL A 5 9.75 16.56 -23.62
N ASP A 6 10.94 16.44 -24.22
CA ASP A 6 11.86 15.34 -23.96
C ASP A 6 12.45 15.42 -22.54
N ASP A 7 12.64 16.62 -22.00
CA ASP A 7 13.05 16.81 -20.60
C ASP A 7 11.96 16.33 -19.63
N VAL A 8 10.70 16.73 -19.88
CA VAL A 8 9.56 16.29 -19.07
C VAL A 8 9.38 14.78 -19.18
N LEU A 9 9.44 14.21 -20.39
CA LEU A 9 9.29 12.77 -20.60
C LEU A 9 10.36 11.99 -19.84
N ARG A 10 11.61 12.46 -19.82
CA ARG A 10 12.68 11.87 -19.00
C ARG A 10 12.35 11.89 -17.51
N LYS A 11 11.79 12.99 -16.99
CA LYS A 11 11.33 13.07 -15.58
C LYS A 11 10.17 12.11 -15.30
N VAL A 12 9.19 12.04 -16.19
CA VAL A 12 8.03 11.13 -16.09
C VAL A 12 8.51 9.67 -16.03
N VAL A 13 9.37 9.25 -16.96
CA VAL A 13 9.92 7.88 -16.99
C VAL A 13 10.76 7.59 -15.75
N ALA A 14 11.55 8.56 -15.28
CA ALA A 14 12.35 8.41 -14.07
C ALA A 14 11.47 8.23 -12.81
N ALA A 15 10.43 9.05 -12.66
CA ALA A 15 9.46 8.93 -11.56
C ALA A 15 8.73 7.57 -11.61
N ARG A 16 8.26 7.14 -12.79
CA ARG A 16 7.63 5.82 -12.96
C ARG A 16 8.57 4.67 -12.60
N LYS A 17 9.86 4.75 -12.98
CA LYS A 17 10.87 3.73 -12.62
C LYS A 17 11.13 3.66 -11.11
N ARG A 18 10.97 4.76 -10.37
CA ARG A 18 11.00 4.78 -8.90
C ARG A 18 9.69 4.29 -8.26
N GLY A 19 8.66 4.00 -9.05
CA GLY A 19 7.32 3.64 -8.58
C GLY A 19 6.45 4.84 -8.20
N GLU A 20 6.89 6.08 -8.47
CA GLU A 20 6.14 7.30 -8.18
C GLU A 20 5.09 7.58 -9.28
N LEU A 21 4.10 6.70 -9.39
CA LEU A 21 3.14 6.70 -10.51
C LEU A 21 2.31 7.99 -10.60
N PHE A 22 1.94 8.58 -9.45
CA PHE A 22 1.16 9.81 -9.39
C PHE A 22 1.99 11.01 -9.85
N GLU A 23 3.23 11.15 -9.40
CA GLU A 23 4.12 12.21 -9.88
C GLU A 23 4.35 12.09 -11.38
N ALA A 24 4.62 10.87 -11.86
CA ALA A 24 4.77 10.62 -13.29
C ALA A 24 3.52 11.02 -14.08
N PHE A 25 2.33 10.64 -13.59
CA PHE A 25 1.06 11.02 -14.19
C PHE A 25 0.84 12.54 -14.17
N ASP A 26 1.08 13.21 -13.05
CA ASP A 26 0.86 14.65 -12.92
C ASP A 26 1.85 15.46 -13.75
N LEU A 27 3.13 15.07 -13.80
CA LEU A 27 4.12 15.68 -14.68
C LEU A 27 3.68 15.59 -16.15
N ALA A 28 3.20 14.42 -16.58
CA ALA A 28 2.70 14.22 -17.93
C ALA A 28 1.43 15.05 -18.19
N ARG A 29 0.44 15.01 -17.28
CA ARG A 29 -0.82 15.74 -17.39
C ARG A 29 -0.62 17.25 -17.44
N ILE A 30 0.17 17.82 -16.52
CA ILE A 30 0.46 19.25 -16.47
C ILE A 30 1.17 19.69 -17.76
N ALA A 31 2.08 18.88 -18.29
CA ALA A 31 2.73 19.18 -19.55
C ALA A 31 1.75 19.16 -20.73
N ILE A 32 0.84 18.19 -20.80
CA ILE A 32 -0.23 18.14 -21.82
C ILE A 32 -1.15 19.37 -21.71
N GLU A 33 -1.58 19.74 -20.51
CA GLU A 33 -2.46 20.89 -20.27
C GLU A 33 -1.81 22.22 -20.66
N ASN A 34 -0.51 22.39 -20.37
CA ASN A 34 0.19 23.65 -20.61
C ASN A 34 0.74 23.79 -22.04
N ARG A 35 1.06 22.68 -22.71
CA ARG A 35 1.83 22.69 -23.97
C ARG A 35 1.06 22.12 -25.15
N GLY A 36 -0.11 21.55 -24.91
CA GLY A 36 -0.85 20.79 -25.90
C GLY A 36 -0.43 19.32 -25.93
N MET A 37 -1.14 18.56 -26.77
CA MET A 37 -1.11 17.12 -26.76
C MET A 37 0.19 16.54 -27.34
N ASP A 38 0.90 15.70 -26.58
CA ASP A 38 2.00 14.84 -27.05
C ASP A 38 1.67 13.38 -26.72
N THR A 39 1.75 12.50 -27.73
CA THR A 39 1.31 11.10 -27.62
C THR A 39 2.22 10.25 -26.71
N ARG A 40 3.48 10.64 -26.49
CA ARG A 40 4.41 9.94 -25.58
C ARG A 40 4.10 10.29 -24.13
N LEU A 41 3.86 11.55 -23.84
CA LEU A 41 3.40 11.98 -22.51
C LEU A 41 2.04 11.37 -22.17
N ALA A 42 1.12 11.36 -23.13
CA ALA A 42 -0.21 10.77 -22.95
C ALA A 42 -0.15 9.27 -22.69
N PHE A 43 0.70 8.55 -23.43
CA PHE A 43 0.95 7.13 -23.20
C PHE A 43 1.46 6.88 -21.79
N GLU A 44 2.49 7.62 -21.35
CA GLU A 44 3.06 7.46 -20.01
C GLU A 44 2.03 7.81 -18.91
N ALA A 45 1.19 8.84 -19.11
CA ALA A 45 0.11 9.18 -18.20
C ALA A 45 -0.89 8.00 -18.04
N VAL A 46 -1.37 7.45 -19.17
CA VAL A 46 -2.30 6.31 -19.13
C VAL A 46 -1.64 5.07 -18.55
N LEU A 47 -0.39 4.77 -18.90
CA LEU A 47 0.37 3.66 -18.33
C LEU A 47 0.53 3.78 -16.82
N CYS A 48 0.75 4.99 -16.29
CA CYS A 48 0.82 5.22 -14.85
C CYS A 48 -0.53 4.92 -14.17
N LEU A 49 -1.65 5.33 -14.78
CA LEU A 49 -2.99 5.01 -14.27
C LEU A 49 -3.26 3.50 -14.28
N VAL A 50 -2.87 2.78 -15.34
CA VAL A 50 -3.00 1.31 -15.41
C VAL A 50 -2.17 0.63 -14.33
N ARG A 51 -0.92 1.05 -14.13
CA ARG A 51 -0.05 0.50 -13.08
C ARG A 51 -0.55 0.83 -11.67
N ALA A 52 -1.24 1.94 -11.51
CA ALA A 52 -1.96 2.33 -10.29
C ALA A 52 -3.34 1.63 -10.17
N GLY A 53 -3.64 0.68 -11.07
CA GLY A 53 -4.88 -0.06 -11.18
C GLY A 53 -6.11 0.79 -11.52
N ALA A 54 -5.96 2.08 -11.81
CA ALA A 54 -7.06 3.03 -12.00
C ALA A 54 -7.73 2.86 -13.37
N SER A 55 -8.14 1.63 -13.71
CA SER A 55 -8.47 1.19 -15.07
C SER A 55 -9.57 2.01 -15.72
N GLU A 56 -10.67 2.34 -15.02
CA GLU A 56 -11.71 3.22 -15.56
C GLU A 56 -11.20 4.63 -15.93
N LEU A 57 -10.28 5.18 -15.12
CA LEU A 57 -9.70 6.49 -15.41
C LEU A 57 -8.67 6.37 -16.54
N ALA A 58 -7.89 5.28 -16.55
CA ALA A 58 -6.99 4.96 -17.65
C ALA A 58 -7.73 4.85 -18.98
N HIS A 59 -8.88 4.15 -19.00
CA HIS A 59 -9.73 3.99 -20.18
C HIS A 59 -10.29 5.32 -20.67
N ARG A 60 -10.86 6.13 -19.76
CA ARG A 60 -11.34 7.47 -20.12
C ARG A 60 -10.24 8.34 -20.70
N ARG A 61 -9.05 8.38 -20.07
CA ARG A 61 -7.91 9.15 -20.57
C ARG A 61 -7.36 8.59 -21.87
N TYR A 62 -7.32 7.27 -22.06
CA TYR A 62 -6.94 6.64 -23.32
C TYR A 62 -7.80 7.15 -24.48
N ASN A 63 -9.13 7.19 -24.28
CA ASN A 63 -10.08 7.68 -25.28
C ASN A 63 -9.98 9.20 -25.50
N GLU A 64 -9.92 9.99 -24.43
CA GLU A 64 -9.79 11.45 -24.50
C GLU A 64 -8.49 11.91 -25.17
N TYR A 65 -7.40 11.21 -24.89
CA TYR A 65 -6.10 11.44 -25.50
C TYR A 65 -6.00 10.90 -26.94
N GLY A 66 -6.98 10.13 -27.40
CA GLY A 66 -6.97 9.56 -28.74
C GLY A 66 -5.72 8.73 -29.03
N LEU A 67 -5.25 7.97 -28.03
CA LEU A 67 -4.06 7.13 -28.19
C LEU A 67 -4.31 6.10 -29.29
N SER A 68 -3.50 6.15 -30.34
CA SER A 68 -3.62 5.22 -31.47
C SER A 68 -2.66 4.04 -31.32
N PRO A 69 -3.12 2.81 -31.63
CA PRO A 69 -2.27 1.62 -31.72
C PRO A 69 -1.21 1.71 -32.85
N ASP A 70 -1.23 2.71 -33.73
CA ASP A 70 -0.25 2.88 -34.82
C ASP A 70 1.18 3.20 -34.35
N HIS A 71 1.34 3.60 -33.08
CA HIS A 71 2.62 4.10 -32.55
C HIS A 71 3.58 3.01 -32.04
N GLY A 72 3.18 1.73 -32.12
CA GLY A 72 4.01 0.59 -31.72
C GLY A 72 3.29 -0.41 -30.83
N VAL A 73 3.96 -1.53 -30.55
CA VAL A 73 3.41 -2.66 -29.78
C VAL A 73 2.94 -2.25 -28.37
N ASP A 74 3.68 -1.36 -27.70
CA ASP A 74 3.31 -0.86 -26.37
C ASP A 74 1.98 -0.11 -26.39
N TYR A 75 1.73 0.71 -27.42
CA TYR A 75 0.47 1.43 -27.59
C TYR A 75 -0.67 0.48 -27.95
N ALA A 76 -0.40 -0.46 -28.86
CA ALA A 76 -1.39 -1.43 -29.32
C ALA A 76 -1.89 -2.35 -28.19
N THR A 77 -1.02 -2.69 -27.24
CA THR A 77 -1.36 -3.57 -26.11
C THR A 77 -1.92 -2.84 -24.90
N LEU A 78 -1.88 -1.51 -24.86
CA LEU A 78 -2.33 -0.72 -23.71
C LEU A 78 -3.83 -0.86 -23.45
N LEU A 79 -4.65 -0.85 -24.51
CA LEU A 79 -6.10 -1.05 -24.39
C LEU A 79 -6.42 -2.43 -23.81
N GLY A 80 -5.83 -3.50 -24.36
CA GLY A 80 -6.02 -4.85 -23.85
C GLY A 80 -5.65 -4.99 -22.37
N ARG A 81 -4.60 -4.27 -21.92
CA ARG A 81 -4.22 -4.23 -20.51
C ARG A 81 -5.25 -3.53 -19.63
N ILE A 82 -5.78 -2.38 -20.07
CA ILE A 82 -6.86 -1.65 -19.37
C ILE A 82 -8.09 -2.55 -19.23
N GLU A 83 -8.52 -3.15 -20.33
CA GLU A 83 -9.73 -3.96 -20.37
C GLU A 83 -9.60 -5.27 -19.59
N LYS A 84 -8.40 -5.87 -19.56
CA LYS A 84 -8.09 -7.01 -18.69
C LYS A 84 -8.33 -6.67 -17.23
N ASP A 85 -7.78 -5.55 -16.75
CA ASP A 85 -7.94 -5.15 -15.35
C ASP A 85 -9.43 -4.84 -15.03
N GLU A 86 -10.15 -4.20 -15.94
CA GLU A 86 -11.61 -4.00 -15.83
C GLU A 86 -12.36 -5.34 -15.76
N ALA A 87 -12.01 -6.29 -16.63
CA ALA A 87 -12.66 -7.59 -16.68
C ALA A 87 -12.44 -8.39 -15.39
N LEU A 88 -11.24 -8.33 -14.82
CA LEU A 88 -10.90 -9.03 -13.57
C LEU A 88 -11.63 -8.46 -12.34
N ALA A 89 -12.17 -7.24 -12.42
CA ALA A 89 -13.03 -6.65 -11.38
C ALA A 89 -14.50 -7.07 -11.49
N LEU A 90 -14.91 -7.71 -12.59
CA LEU A 90 -16.27 -8.20 -12.81
C LEU A 90 -16.41 -9.67 -12.37
N SER A 91 -17.65 -10.17 -12.33
CA SER A 91 -17.96 -11.58 -12.09
C SER A 91 -18.97 -12.13 -13.12
N GLY A 92 -19.08 -13.46 -13.18
CA GLY A 92 -20.08 -14.16 -14.00
C GLY A 92 -20.00 -13.89 -15.50
N ALA A 93 -21.15 -13.71 -16.14
CA ALA A 93 -21.25 -13.50 -17.58
C ALA A 93 -20.64 -12.18 -18.06
N ALA A 94 -20.78 -11.11 -17.25
CA ALA A 94 -20.19 -9.80 -17.55
C ALA A 94 -18.65 -9.89 -17.60
N ARG A 95 -18.05 -10.63 -16.67
CA ARG A 95 -16.61 -10.92 -16.68
C ARG A 95 -16.18 -11.61 -17.97
N ARG A 96 -16.87 -12.69 -18.37
CA ARG A 96 -16.52 -13.44 -19.59
C ARG A 96 -16.60 -12.60 -20.85
N ALA A 97 -17.68 -11.81 -21.00
CA ALA A 97 -17.83 -10.91 -22.15
C ALA A 97 -16.68 -9.89 -22.22
N LYS A 98 -16.36 -9.24 -21.10
CA LYS A 98 -15.28 -8.25 -21.04
C LYS A 98 -13.89 -8.87 -21.23
N LEU A 99 -13.68 -10.12 -20.78
CA LEU A 99 -12.44 -10.87 -21.06
C LEU A 99 -12.28 -11.17 -22.55
N HIS A 100 -13.36 -11.54 -23.25
CA HIS A 100 -13.33 -11.72 -24.70
C HIS A 100 -13.01 -10.41 -25.42
N ASP A 101 -13.59 -9.28 -25.02
CA ASP A 101 -13.28 -7.97 -25.61
C ASP A 101 -11.80 -7.61 -25.40
N ALA A 102 -11.27 -7.83 -24.19
CA ALA A 102 -9.85 -7.65 -23.89
C ALA A 102 -8.96 -8.60 -24.72
N ALA A 103 -9.39 -9.85 -24.96
CA ALA A 103 -8.69 -10.81 -25.82
C ALA A 103 -8.64 -10.32 -27.27
N ILE A 104 -9.73 -9.75 -27.78
CA ILE A 104 -9.80 -9.10 -29.10
C ILE A 104 -8.78 -7.96 -29.19
N ALA A 105 -8.69 -7.10 -28.18
CA ALA A 105 -7.73 -6.00 -28.18
C ALA A 105 -6.27 -6.51 -28.29
N TYR A 106 -5.91 -7.58 -27.58
CA TYR A 106 -4.59 -8.20 -27.70
C TYR A 106 -4.38 -8.95 -29.02
N ARG A 107 -5.42 -9.60 -29.57
CA ARG A 107 -5.39 -10.19 -30.91
C ARG A 107 -5.10 -9.12 -31.97
N ASP A 108 -5.82 -8.01 -31.93
CA ASP A 108 -5.67 -6.94 -32.91
C ASP A 108 -4.28 -6.29 -32.79
N ALA A 109 -3.75 -6.18 -31.57
CA ALA A 109 -2.35 -5.80 -31.34
C ALA A 109 -1.36 -6.81 -31.94
N TYR A 110 -1.61 -8.12 -31.79
CA TYR A 110 -0.79 -9.18 -32.38
C TYR A 110 -0.81 -9.15 -33.91
N LEU A 111 -1.97 -8.98 -34.54
CA LEU A 111 -2.10 -8.91 -35.99
C LEU A 111 -1.31 -7.74 -36.59
N ARG A 112 -1.19 -6.65 -35.83
CA ARG A 112 -0.41 -5.48 -36.24
C ARG A 112 1.08 -5.59 -35.92
N TYR A 113 1.41 -6.11 -34.73
CA TYR A 113 2.77 -6.31 -34.27
C TYR A 113 2.93 -7.75 -33.74
N PRO A 114 3.22 -8.72 -34.64
CA PRO A 114 3.36 -10.12 -34.25
C PRO A 114 4.55 -10.30 -33.31
N ASP A 115 4.26 -10.74 -32.08
CA ASP A 115 5.24 -10.99 -31.03
C ASP A 115 4.62 -11.96 -29.99
N TYR A 116 5.44 -12.62 -29.17
CA TYR A 116 4.99 -13.54 -28.13
C TYR A 116 4.14 -12.82 -27.06
N TYR A 117 4.44 -11.56 -26.75
CA TYR A 117 3.77 -10.80 -25.68
C TYR A 117 2.27 -10.54 -25.93
N PRO A 118 1.84 -9.97 -27.08
CA PRO A 118 0.42 -9.83 -27.38
C PRO A 118 -0.25 -11.20 -27.60
N ALA A 119 0.45 -12.18 -28.18
CA ALA A 119 -0.09 -13.53 -28.39
C ALA A 119 -0.43 -14.24 -27.07
N ILE A 120 0.49 -14.28 -26.11
CA ILE A 120 0.23 -14.99 -24.84
C ILE A 120 -0.87 -14.32 -24.01
N ASN A 121 -0.95 -12.99 -24.03
CA ASN A 121 -2.02 -12.27 -23.33
C ASN A 121 -3.38 -12.55 -23.99
N ALA A 122 -3.46 -12.59 -25.32
CA ALA A 122 -4.67 -13.03 -26.00
C ALA A 122 -5.04 -14.48 -25.62
N ALA A 123 -4.05 -15.39 -25.61
CA ALA A 123 -4.25 -16.79 -25.25
C ALA A 123 -4.89 -16.96 -23.86
N THR A 124 -4.31 -16.30 -22.85
CA THR A 124 -4.84 -16.36 -21.48
C THR A 124 -6.21 -15.73 -21.36
N LEU A 125 -6.48 -14.62 -22.04
CA LEU A 125 -7.79 -13.97 -21.96
C LEU A 125 -8.89 -14.78 -22.66
N TYR A 126 -8.59 -15.40 -23.81
CA TYR A 126 -9.50 -16.35 -24.46
C TYR A 126 -9.78 -17.57 -23.57
N LEU A 127 -8.76 -18.11 -22.90
CA LEU A 127 -8.94 -19.20 -21.95
C LEU A 127 -9.91 -18.80 -20.83
N LEU A 128 -9.70 -17.64 -20.20
CA LEU A 128 -10.56 -17.15 -19.13
C LEU A 128 -11.97 -16.74 -19.60
N ALA A 129 -12.14 -16.44 -20.89
CA ALA A 129 -13.44 -16.21 -21.52
C ALA A 129 -14.20 -17.52 -21.81
N GLY A 130 -13.51 -18.67 -21.76
CA GLY A 130 -14.06 -20.00 -22.07
C GLY A 130 -13.87 -20.44 -23.53
N GLU A 131 -12.96 -19.82 -24.26
CA GLU A 131 -12.69 -20.08 -25.69
C GLU A 131 -11.38 -20.86 -25.88
N GLU A 132 -11.44 -22.17 -25.60
CA GLU A 132 -10.25 -23.03 -25.58
C GLU A 132 -9.50 -23.10 -26.91
N ASP A 133 -10.20 -23.15 -28.05
CA ASP A 133 -9.55 -23.25 -29.36
C ASP A 133 -8.74 -21.99 -29.69
N ASN A 134 -9.30 -20.81 -29.41
CA ASN A 134 -8.59 -19.53 -29.56
C ASN A 134 -7.40 -19.47 -28.59
N ALA A 135 -7.59 -19.88 -27.33
CA ALA A 135 -6.52 -19.91 -26.33
C ALA A 135 -5.33 -20.77 -26.80
N ARG A 136 -5.60 -21.99 -27.29
CA ARG A 136 -4.57 -22.91 -27.79
C ARG A 136 -3.87 -22.33 -29.02
N GLY A 137 -4.63 -21.81 -29.98
CA GLY A 137 -4.07 -21.20 -31.19
C GLY A 137 -3.11 -20.05 -30.89
N PHE A 138 -3.46 -19.14 -29.98
CA PHE A 138 -2.58 -18.04 -29.58
C PHE A 138 -1.39 -18.49 -28.71
N ALA A 139 -1.55 -19.52 -27.87
CA ALA A 139 -0.43 -20.11 -27.14
C ALA A 139 0.60 -20.74 -28.09
N ASP A 140 0.14 -21.43 -29.14
CA ASP A 140 1.01 -21.98 -30.18
C ASP A 140 1.74 -20.87 -30.96
N LEU A 141 1.06 -19.77 -31.29
CA LEU A 141 1.69 -18.61 -31.93
C LEU A 141 2.76 -17.98 -31.03
N ALA A 142 2.50 -17.84 -29.72
CA ALA A 142 3.51 -17.35 -28.77
C ALA A 142 4.75 -18.25 -28.75
N ASN A 143 4.56 -19.58 -28.71
CA ASN A 143 5.65 -20.56 -28.77
C ASN A 143 6.45 -20.48 -30.07
N GLN A 144 5.81 -20.22 -31.22
CA GLN A 144 6.52 -20.04 -32.49
C GLN A 144 7.48 -18.84 -32.45
N HIS A 145 7.04 -17.71 -31.88
CA HIS A 145 7.89 -16.53 -31.71
C HIS A 145 9.06 -16.79 -30.75
N LEU A 146 8.82 -17.50 -29.64
CA LEU A 146 9.87 -17.85 -28.68
C LEU A 146 10.94 -18.76 -29.29
N ARG A 147 10.53 -19.78 -30.06
CA ARG A 147 11.46 -20.67 -30.77
C ARG A 147 12.30 -19.93 -31.81
N ALA A 148 11.67 -19.06 -32.60
CA ALA A 148 12.38 -18.25 -33.59
C ALA A 148 13.40 -17.29 -32.94
N ALA A 149 13.07 -16.73 -31.77
CA ALA A 149 13.98 -15.88 -31.01
C ALA A 149 15.17 -16.66 -30.42
N ASP A 150 14.94 -17.87 -29.90
CA ASP A 150 15.98 -18.75 -29.37
C ASP A 150 16.98 -19.16 -30.46
N GLU A 151 16.48 -19.65 -31.60
CA GLU A 151 17.29 -20.05 -32.76
C GLU A 151 18.08 -18.87 -33.36
N GLY A 152 17.48 -17.68 -33.40
CA GLY A 152 18.08 -16.50 -34.03
C GLY A 152 19.11 -15.75 -33.19
N THR A 153 19.04 -15.85 -31.86
CA THR A 153 19.89 -15.05 -30.95
C THR A 153 21.05 -15.84 -30.35
N GLY A 154 20.92 -17.16 -30.19
CA GLY A 154 21.94 -18.00 -29.55
C GLY A 154 22.25 -17.61 -28.10
N ARG A 155 21.40 -16.77 -27.47
CA ARG A 155 21.50 -16.40 -26.06
C ARG A 155 20.51 -17.22 -25.24
N PRO A 156 20.78 -17.43 -23.94
CA PRO A 156 19.78 -17.96 -23.03
C PRO A 156 18.51 -17.11 -23.03
N MET A 157 17.36 -17.76 -22.85
CA MET A 157 16.09 -17.09 -22.64
C MET A 157 16.15 -16.19 -21.39
N ASN A 158 15.53 -15.02 -21.49
CA ASN A 158 15.36 -14.13 -20.35
C ASN A 158 14.12 -14.52 -19.54
N PHE A 159 13.92 -13.85 -18.40
CA PHE A 159 12.81 -14.13 -17.49
C PHE A 159 11.43 -14.06 -18.16
N TRP A 160 11.19 -13.08 -19.04
CA TRP A 160 9.89 -12.89 -19.69
C TRP A 160 9.63 -13.95 -20.75
N GLU A 161 10.67 -14.41 -21.45
CA GLU A 161 10.59 -15.51 -22.41
C GLU A 161 10.25 -16.81 -21.69
N LEU A 162 10.95 -17.14 -20.61
CA LEU A 162 10.67 -18.34 -19.79
C LEU A 162 9.29 -18.28 -19.13
N ALA A 163 8.89 -17.12 -18.61
CA ALA A 163 7.55 -16.91 -18.06
C ALA A 163 6.45 -17.15 -19.12
N THR A 164 6.67 -16.67 -20.34
CA THR A 164 5.75 -16.87 -21.48
C THR A 164 5.71 -18.33 -21.89
N THR A 165 6.86 -19.01 -21.96
CA THR A 165 6.94 -20.47 -22.22
C THR A 165 6.12 -21.25 -21.20
N ALA A 166 6.27 -20.93 -19.91
CA ALA A 166 5.50 -21.57 -18.84
C ALA A 166 3.99 -21.31 -18.99
N GLU A 167 3.58 -20.08 -19.27
CA GLU A 167 2.17 -19.72 -19.47
C GLU A 167 1.55 -20.46 -20.66
N ALA A 168 2.24 -20.48 -21.80
CA ALA A 168 1.79 -21.19 -23.00
C ALA A 168 1.66 -22.69 -22.75
N ALA A 169 2.66 -23.30 -22.10
CA ALA A 169 2.67 -24.71 -21.76
C ALA A 169 1.52 -25.09 -20.82
N LEU A 170 1.21 -24.26 -19.81
CA LEU A 170 0.05 -24.44 -18.94
C LEU A 170 -1.29 -24.40 -19.70
N ILE A 171 -1.45 -23.46 -20.65
CA ILE A 171 -2.65 -23.36 -21.50
C ILE A 171 -2.81 -24.62 -22.36
N LEU A 172 -1.71 -25.11 -22.93
CA LEU A 172 -1.66 -26.29 -23.80
C LEU A 172 -1.74 -27.62 -23.04
N GLY A 173 -1.58 -27.60 -21.71
CA GLY A 173 -1.60 -28.80 -20.86
C GLY A 173 -0.27 -29.55 -20.80
N ASP A 174 0.83 -28.94 -21.23
CA ASP A 174 2.18 -29.48 -21.15
C ASP A 174 2.84 -29.09 -19.82
N LEU A 175 2.61 -29.92 -18.80
CA LEU A 175 3.09 -29.64 -17.44
C LEU A 175 4.61 -29.83 -17.28
N GLU A 176 5.24 -30.63 -18.14
CA GLU A 176 6.68 -30.88 -18.12
C GLU A 176 7.43 -29.62 -18.57
N THR A 177 7.06 -29.08 -19.74
CA THR A 177 7.63 -27.83 -20.25
C THR A 177 7.34 -26.66 -19.30
N ALA A 178 6.13 -26.60 -18.72
CA ALA A 178 5.79 -25.56 -17.75
C ALA A 178 6.69 -25.60 -16.50
N ALA A 179 6.89 -26.79 -15.92
CA ALA A 179 7.73 -26.96 -14.74
C ALA A 179 9.21 -26.65 -15.02
N GLN A 180 9.73 -27.06 -16.19
CA GLN A 180 11.09 -26.76 -16.61
C GLN A 180 11.29 -25.24 -16.78
N ALA A 181 10.41 -24.57 -17.52
CA ALA A 181 10.51 -23.14 -17.76
C ALA A 181 10.42 -22.32 -16.45
N ILE A 182 9.54 -22.72 -15.52
CA ILE A 182 9.48 -22.13 -14.18
C ILE A 182 10.80 -22.33 -13.42
N GLY A 183 11.36 -23.55 -13.43
CA GLY A 183 12.61 -23.86 -12.76
C GLY A 183 13.78 -23.03 -13.29
N GLU A 184 13.90 -22.92 -14.61
CA GLU A 184 14.92 -22.10 -15.28
C GLU A 184 14.73 -20.61 -14.97
N ALA A 185 13.49 -20.10 -15.00
CA ALA A 185 13.19 -18.71 -14.66
C ALA A 185 13.64 -18.37 -13.23
N MET A 186 13.41 -19.28 -12.27
CA MET A 186 13.80 -19.10 -10.87
C MET A 186 15.30 -19.31 -10.60
N ALA A 187 16.05 -19.84 -11.57
CA ALA A 187 17.50 -19.98 -11.50
C ALA A 187 18.27 -18.77 -12.07
N LEU A 188 17.57 -17.82 -12.70
CA LEU A 188 18.20 -16.62 -13.27
C LEU A 188 18.82 -15.73 -12.17
N PRO A 189 19.99 -15.11 -12.43
CA PRO A 189 20.57 -14.14 -11.53
C PRO A 189 19.70 -12.86 -11.44
N ASP A 190 19.79 -12.14 -10.31
CA ASP A 190 19.16 -10.84 -10.09
C ASP A 190 17.63 -10.79 -10.36
N LEU A 191 16.92 -11.85 -9.96
CA LEU A 191 15.46 -11.94 -10.06
C LEU A 191 14.73 -10.76 -9.40
N ASP A 192 13.93 -10.04 -10.18
CA ASP A 192 12.99 -9.05 -9.66
C ASP A 192 11.81 -9.77 -9.00
N VAL A 193 11.79 -9.78 -7.68
CA VAL A 193 10.74 -10.40 -6.86
C VAL A 193 9.34 -9.85 -7.21
N THR A 194 9.25 -8.59 -7.64
CA THR A 194 7.97 -7.98 -8.07
C THR A 194 7.50 -8.58 -9.40
N ALA A 195 8.43 -8.79 -10.35
CA ALA A 195 8.14 -9.48 -11.60
C ALA A 195 7.68 -10.92 -11.34
N VAL A 196 8.40 -11.66 -10.48
CA VAL A 196 8.03 -13.02 -10.07
C VAL A 196 6.61 -13.07 -9.46
N ALA A 197 6.31 -12.16 -8.54
CA ALA A 197 4.98 -12.08 -7.91
C ALA A 197 3.87 -11.82 -8.96
N SER A 198 4.12 -10.91 -9.89
CA SER A 198 3.17 -10.58 -10.96
C SER A 198 2.94 -11.75 -11.92
N THR A 199 4.02 -12.43 -12.34
CA THR A 199 3.96 -13.63 -13.18
C THR A 199 3.24 -14.77 -12.47
N ARG A 200 3.57 -15.03 -11.20
CA ARG A 200 2.85 -16.05 -10.41
C ARG A 200 1.36 -15.74 -10.32
N ARG A 201 0.96 -14.48 -10.11
CA ARG A 201 -0.46 -14.09 -10.08
C ARG A 201 -1.14 -14.39 -11.43
N GLN A 202 -0.47 -14.09 -12.54
CA GLN A 202 -0.93 -14.41 -13.89
C GLN A 202 -1.09 -15.92 -14.09
N LEU A 203 -0.07 -16.72 -13.78
CA LEU A 203 -0.11 -18.18 -13.95
C LEU A 203 -1.17 -18.85 -13.07
N ARG A 204 -1.48 -18.28 -11.89
CA ARG A 204 -2.57 -18.77 -11.04
C ARG A 204 -3.94 -18.66 -11.72
N LEU A 205 -4.15 -17.68 -12.61
CA LEU A 205 -5.39 -17.57 -13.38
C LEU A 205 -5.53 -18.78 -14.33
N VAL A 206 -4.46 -19.13 -15.03
CA VAL A 206 -4.43 -20.28 -15.96
C VAL A 206 -4.58 -21.60 -15.21
N VAL A 207 -3.83 -21.79 -14.12
CA VAL A 207 -3.90 -23.00 -13.27
C VAL A 207 -5.30 -23.20 -12.72
N ALA A 208 -5.94 -22.13 -12.24
CA ALA A 208 -7.30 -22.19 -11.71
C ALA A 208 -8.33 -22.55 -12.80
N GLU A 209 -8.27 -21.90 -13.96
CA GLU A 209 -9.22 -22.15 -15.06
C GLU A 209 -9.08 -23.57 -15.62
N LYS A 210 -7.84 -24.09 -15.73
CA LYS A 210 -7.54 -25.44 -16.21
C LYS A 210 -7.70 -26.52 -15.14
N ASN A 211 -8.06 -26.16 -13.91
CA ASN A 211 -8.16 -27.07 -12.75
C ASN A 211 -6.87 -27.90 -12.52
N LEU A 212 -5.70 -27.27 -12.67
CA LEU A 212 -4.39 -27.91 -12.49
C LEU A 212 -3.97 -27.86 -11.01
N ASP A 213 -3.04 -28.74 -10.62
CA ASP A 213 -2.44 -28.69 -9.29
C ASP A 213 -1.57 -27.42 -9.14
N SER A 214 -1.90 -26.59 -8.15
CA SER A 214 -1.17 -25.38 -7.81
C SER A 214 0.29 -25.62 -7.37
N ALA A 215 0.65 -26.86 -7.03
CA ALA A 215 2.02 -27.25 -6.70
C ALA A 215 3.04 -26.93 -7.81
N ILE A 216 2.60 -26.85 -9.08
CA ILE A 216 3.48 -26.47 -10.19
C ILE A 216 4.10 -25.07 -10.02
N LEU A 217 3.44 -24.19 -9.27
CA LEU A 217 3.91 -22.83 -9.00
C LEU A 217 4.71 -22.71 -7.69
N ALA A 218 4.94 -23.82 -6.97
CA ALA A 218 5.69 -23.81 -5.71
C ALA A 218 7.09 -23.20 -5.81
N PRO A 219 7.87 -23.38 -6.90
CA PRO A 219 9.18 -22.74 -7.04
C PRO A 219 9.11 -21.20 -7.05
N MET A 220 7.98 -20.63 -7.48
CA MET A 220 7.77 -19.17 -7.52
C MET A 220 7.25 -18.63 -6.18
N THR A 221 7.58 -19.26 -5.05
CA THR A 221 7.12 -18.81 -3.73
C THR A 221 7.85 -17.53 -3.32
N PRO A 222 7.12 -16.41 -3.16
CA PRO A 222 7.74 -15.15 -2.78
C PRO A 222 8.33 -15.26 -1.37
N PRO A 223 9.34 -14.44 -1.05
CA PRO A 223 9.90 -14.40 0.29
C PRO A 223 8.84 -13.99 1.32
N THR A 224 8.95 -14.57 2.52
CA THR A 224 8.11 -14.20 3.66
C THR A 224 8.45 -12.77 4.09
N VAL A 225 7.41 -11.97 4.36
CA VAL A 225 7.54 -10.63 4.93
C VAL A 225 7.38 -10.71 6.44
N ALA A 226 8.31 -10.09 7.19
CA ALA A 226 8.25 -10.04 8.64
C ALA A 226 7.77 -8.68 9.13
N HIS A 227 6.81 -8.67 10.04
CA HIS A 227 6.77 -7.63 11.07
C HIS A 227 7.67 -8.09 12.23
N PHE A 228 8.48 -7.20 12.81
CA PHE A 228 9.27 -7.52 13.99
C PHE A 228 8.97 -6.56 15.15
N THR A 229 9.04 -7.09 16.37
CA THR A 229 8.84 -6.34 17.61
C THR A 229 9.63 -7.01 18.73
N GLY A 230 10.03 -6.28 19.75
CA GLY A 230 10.64 -6.94 20.91
C GLY A 230 11.04 -6.01 22.03
N HIS A 231 11.53 -6.62 23.09
CA HIS A 231 11.98 -5.89 24.26
C HIS A 231 13.19 -5.02 23.97
N ARG A 232 13.20 -3.86 24.62
CA ARG A 232 14.39 -3.03 24.69
C ARG A 232 15.45 -3.64 25.60
N LEU A 233 16.72 -3.51 25.21
CA LEU A 233 17.82 -4.01 26.05
C LEU A 233 17.84 -3.27 27.39
N THR A 234 18.12 -4.02 28.45
CA THR A 234 18.40 -3.50 29.78
C THR A 234 19.91 -3.57 30.05
N PRO A 235 20.59 -2.43 30.31
CA PRO A 235 22.02 -2.41 30.62
C PRO A 235 22.41 -3.27 31.84
N TRP A 236 23.69 -3.63 31.90
CA TRP A 236 24.28 -4.32 33.05
C TRP A 236 23.98 -3.60 34.37
N GLY A 237 23.62 -4.38 35.39
CA GLY A 237 23.31 -3.86 36.73
C GLY A 237 21.95 -3.18 36.88
N ARG A 238 21.09 -3.18 35.84
CA ARG A 238 19.70 -2.72 35.93
C ARG A 238 18.72 -3.90 35.79
N PRO A 239 17.63 -3.93 36.58
CA PRO A 239 16.57 -4.90 36.39
C PRO A 239 15.74 -4.54 35.15
N GLY A 240 15.35 -5.54 34.37
CA GLY A 240 14.53 -5.34 33.18
C GLY A 240 14.32 -6.64 32.41
N ARG A 241 13.53 -6.57 31.35
CA ARG A 241 12.98 -7.76 30.68
C ARG A 241 13.97 -8.43 29.75
N PHE A 242 14.85 -7.66 29.11
CA PHE A 242 15.91 -8.16 28.23
C PHE A 242 17.29 -7.75 28.75
N PRO A 243 17.87 -8.51 29.70
CA PRO A 243 19.21 -8.22 30.23
C PRO A 243 20.30 -8.29 29.17
N ALA A 244 21.30 -7.40 29.26
CA ALA A 244 22.46 -7.36 28.37
C ALA A 244 23.17 -8.72 28.18
N ALA A 245 23.18 -9.57 29.21
CA ALA A 245 23.77 -10.91 29.15
C ALA A 245 23.11 -11.84 28.10
N LEU A 246 21.83 -11.60 27.77
CA LEU A 246 21.08 -12.40 26.82
C LEU A 246 21.26 -11.94 25.37
N GLU A 247 21.90 -10.79 25.12
CA GLU A 247 22.04 -10.21 23.78
C GLU A 247 22.59 -11.22 22.74
N PRO A 248 23.69 -11.96 23.01
CA PRO A 248 24.23 -12.88 22.01
C PRO A 248 23.26 -14.02 21.67
N ALA A 249 22.61 -14.61 22.68
CA ALA A 249 21.67 -15.72 22.48
C ALA A 249 20.41 -15.26 21.72
N VAL A 250 19.91 -14.06 22.01
CA VAL A 250 18.77 -13.48 21.28
C VAL A 250 19.17 -13.16 19.83
N ALA A 251 20.36 -12.59 19.61
CA ALA A 251 20.86 -12.32 18.26
C ALA A 251 20.98 -13.60 17.43
N ASP A 252 21.47 -14.71 18.01
CA ASP A 252 21.53 -16.02 17.37
C ASP A 252 20.14 -16.56 17.04
N GLY A 253 19.20 -16.46 17.98
CA GLY A 253 17.79 -16.84 17.77
C GLY A 253 17.13 -16.03 16.64
N ILE A 254 17.38 -14.73 16.59
CA ILE A 254 16.91 -13.85 15.51
C ILE A 254 17.48 -14.27 14.17
N ARG A 255 18.80 -14.48 14.05
CA ARG A 255 19.43 -14.93 12.80
C ARG A 255 18.87 -16.27 12.34
N ALA A 256 18.65 -17.21 13.27
CA ALA A 256 18.03 -18.49 12.97
C ALA A 256 16.59 -18.34 12.48
N ALA A 257 15.78 -17.45 13.08
CA ALA A 257 14.41 -17.18 12.65
C ALA A 257 14.37 -16.50 11.26
N VAL A 258 15.21 -15.48 11.03
CA VAL A 258 15.34 -14.80 9.73
C VAL A 258 15.70 -15.79 8.62
N ALA A 259 16.65 -16.70 8.88
CA ALA A 259 17.04 -17.75 7.94
C ALA A 259 15.91 -18.78 7.72
N ARG A 260 15.29 -19.28 8.81
CA ARG A 260 14.22 -20.28 8.77
C ARG A 260 13.01 -19.83 7.94
N HIS A 261 12.60 -18.57 8.10
CA HIS A 261 11.46 -18.01 7.37
C HIS A 261 11.84 -17.42 5.99
N GLY A 262 13.13 -17.36 5.67
CA GLY A 262 13.62 -16.76 4.43
C GLY A 262 13.29 -15.26 4.33
N ILE A 263 13.36 -14.53 5.44
CA ILE A 263 12.95 -13.11 5.48
C ILE A 263 13.87 -12.28 4.58
N ARG A 264 13.24 -11.47 3.72
CA ARG A 264 13.92 -10.46 2.88
C ARG A 264 13.33 -9.07 3.01
N PHE A 265 12.19 -8.94 3.70
CA PHE A 265 11.53 -7.66 3.95
C PHE A 265 11.07 -7.64 5.41
N GLY A 266 11.59 -6.69 6.19
CA GLY A 266 11.26 -6.49 7.60
C GLY A 266 10.59 -5.15 7.86
N TYR A 267 9.59 -5.12 8.73
CA TYR A 267 8.88 -3.91 9.15
C TYR A 267 8.80 -3.86 10.67
N GLY A 268 9.15 -2.73 11.28
CA GLY A 268 9.12 -2.56 12.73
C GLY A 268 9.59 -1.18 13.14
N SER A 269 10.01 -1.02 14.40
CA SER A 269 10.72 0.18 14.85
C SER A 269 12.23 -0.05 14.84
N LEU A 270 13.00 0.82 15.50
CA LEU A 270 14.46 0.69 15.60
C LEU A 270 14.95 0.97 17.03
N ALA A 271 14.20 0.51 18.03
CA ALA A 271 14.60 0.67 19.42
C ALA A 271 15.85 -0.18 19.76
N SER A 272 16.59 0.23 20.80
CA SER A 272 17.71 -0.56 21.31
C SER A 272 17.29 -1.97 21.73
N GLY A 273 18.15 -2.97 21.58
CA GLY A 273 17.78 -4.36 21.82
C GLY A 273 17.19 -5.04 20.59
N ALA A 274 16.03 -5.68 20.74
CA ALA A 274 15.48 -6.60 19.74
C ALA A 274 15.30 -5.99 18.34
N ASP A 275 14.74 -4.79 18.24
CA ASP A 275 14.45 -4.15 16.95
C ASP A 275 15.72 -3.90 16.12
N ILE A 276 16.78 -3.37 16.74
CA ILE A 276 18.08 -3.20 16.10
C ILE A 276 18.69 -4.56 15.70
N LEU A 277 18.58 -5.59 16.55
CA LEU A 277 19.09 -6.93 16.24
C LEU A 277 18.35 -7.57 15.05
N PHE A 278 17.04 -7.39 14.95
CA PHE A 278 16.26 -7.82 13.78
C PHE A 278 16.70 -7.08 12.52
N ALA A 279 16.82 -5.75 12.59
CA ALA A 279 17.23 -4.94 11.45
C ALA A 279 18.61 -5.37 10.91
N GLU A 280 19.57 -5.61 11.79
CA GLU A 280 20.90 -6.12 11.42
C GLU A 280 20.83 -7.49 10.77
N ALA A 281 20.14 -8.45 11.38
CA ALA A 281 20.03 -9.80 10.85
C ALA A 281 19.38 -9.84 9.46
N ILE A 282 18.37 -8.99 9.22
CA ILE A 282 17.70 -8.90 7.92
C ILE A 282 18.62 -8.25 6.89
N VAL A 283 19.33 -7.18 7.25
CA VAL A 283 20.30 -6.51 6.35
C VAL A 283 21.46 -7.46 6.00
N GLU A 284 21.99 -8.20 6.97
CA GLU A 284 23.04 -9.21 6.78
C GLU A 284 22.57 -10.34 5.85
N ALA A 285 21.29 -10.70 5.89
CA ALA A 285 20.67 -11.65 4.97
C ALA A 285 20.37 -11.06 3.57
N GLY A 286 20.80 -9.82 3.30
CA GLY A 286 20.57 -9.11 2.04
C GLY A 286 19.15 -8.58 1.88
N GLY A 287 18.37 -8.54 2.96
CA GLY A 287 16.99 -8.03 2.97
C GLY A 287 16.89 -6.52 3.17
N GLU A 288 15.70 -5.98 2.90
CA GLU A 288 15.34 -4.59 3.15
C GLU A 288 14.55 -4.46 4.44
N VAL A 289 14.73 -3.34 5.14
CA VAL A 289 14.04 -3.07 6.40
C VAL A 289 13.39 -1.69 6.33
N HIS A 290 12.10 -1.65 6.67
CA HIS A 290 11.32 -0.42 6.77
C HIS A 290 11.03 -0.14 8.24
N VAL A 291 11.60 0.94 8.74
CA VAL A 291 11.40 1.42 10.11
C VAL A 291 10.28 2.45 10.14
N VAL A 292 9.33 2.25 11.05
CA VAL A 292 8.33 3.24 11.42
C VAL A 292 8.69 3.82 12.78
N LEU A 293 9.09 5.09 12.80
CA LEU A 293 9.32 5.81 14.04
C LEU A 293 8.00 6.46 14.50
N PRO A 294 7.66 6.37 15.78
CA PRO A 294 6.41 6.93 16.30
C PRO A 294 6.35 8.47 16.24
N PHE A 295 7.50 9.12 16.32
CA PHE A 295 7.70 10.57 16.35
C PHE A 295 9.11 10.89 15.84
N VAL A 296 9.51 12.18 15.88
CA VAL A 296 10.80 12.67 15.40
C VAL A 296 12.00 11.86 15.91
N GLN A 297 13.00 11.68 15.06
CA GLN A 297 14.14 10.78 15.28
C GLN A 297 14.94 11.14 16.54
N GLU A 298 15.19 12.42 16.78
CA GLU A 298 16.01 12.89 17.90
C GLU A 298 15.40 12.49 19.26
N ASP A 299 14.08 12.62 19.37
CA ASP A 299 13.34 12.18 20.55
C ASP A 299 13.35 10.66 20.68
N PHE A 300 13.21 9.94 19.56
CA PHE A 300 13.22 8.48 19.56
C PHE A 300 14.56 7.92 20.01
N VAL A 301 15.68 8.48 19.53
CA VAL A 301 17.02 8.10 19.98
C VAL A 301 17.16 8.32 21.48
N ARG A 302 16.74 9.48 21.98
CA ARG A 302 16.83 9.82 23.42
C ARG A 302 16.03 8.85 24.30
N ILE A 303 14.82 8.47 23.88
CA ILE A 303 13.86 7.73 24.71
C ILE A 303 13.99 6.20 24.57
N SER A 304 14.28 5.71 23.36
CA SER A 304 14.18 4.29 23.01
C SER A 304 15.52 3.64 22.69
N VAL A 305 16.60 4.42 22.54
CA VAL A 305 17.92 3.91 22.12
C VAL A 305 19.01 4.22 23.14
N ALA A 306 19.17 5.49 23.50
CA ALA A 306 20.33 5.97 24.26
C ALA A 306 20.40 5.44 25.70
N ASP A 307 19.27 5.08 26.30
CA ASP A 307 19.21 4.53 27.66
C ASP A 307 19.78 3.12 27.79
N SER A 308 20.00 2.43 26.66
CA SER A 308 20.69 1.14 26.59
C SER A 308 22.22 1.26 26.48
N GLY A 309 22.76 2.47 26.31
CA GLY A 309 24.19 2.76 26.26
C GLY A 309 24.70 3.21 24.86
N PRO A 310 25.92 3.79 24.80
CA PRO A 310 26.43 4.45 23.60
C PRO A 310 26.57 3.52 22.38
N GLY A 311 26.93 2.25 22.59
CA GLY A 311 27.04 1.28 21.49
C GLY A 311 25.73 1.03 20.74
N TRP A 312 24.57 1.21 21.40
CA TRP A 312 23.27 1.12 20.73
C TRP A 312 22.96 2.34 19.86
N VAL A 313 23.41 3.53 20.29
CA VAL A 313 23.30 4.75 19.48
C VAL A 313 24.14 4.61 18.22
N GLU A 314 25.38 4.10 18.34
CA GLU A 314 26.25 3.85 17.18
C GLU A 314 25.62 2.86 16.18
N ARG A 315 25.00 1.77 16.67
CA ARG A 315 24.28 0.82 15.81
C ARG A 315 23.06 1.45 15.13
N PHE A 316 22.29 2.25 15.86
CA PHE A 316 21.16 2.99 15.32
C PHE A 316 21.59 3.90 14.17
N GLU A 317 22.60 4.75 14.39
CA GLU A 317 23.13 5.69 13.38
C GLU A 317 23.68 4.96 12.15
N ARG A 318 24.36 3.83 12.35
CA ARG A 318 24.82 2.98 11.25
C ARG A 318 23.66 2.42 10.42
N LEU A 319 22.61 1.94 11.08
CA LEU A 319 21.46 1.33 10.41
C LEU A 319 20.62 2.38 9.69
N ILE A 320 20.22 3.46 10.37
CA ILE A 320 19.28 4.44 9.82
C ILE A 320 19.77 5.05 8.49
N HIS A 321 21.08 5.08 8.26
CA HIS A 321 21.73 5.55 7.03
C HIS A 321 22.12 4.44 6.04
N HIS A 322 21.82 3.18 6.34
CA HIS A 322 22.15 2.05 5.49
C HIS A 322 21.29 2.04 4.20
N PRO A 323 21.83 1.69 3.02
CA PRO A 323 21.07 1.73 1.75
C PRO A 323 19.84 0.81 1.69
N ARG A 324 19.78 -0.20 2.56
CA ARG A 324 18.66 -1.14 2.69
C ARG A 324 17.63 -0.71 3.74
N MET A 325 17.82 0.45 4.36
CA MET A 325 16.86 1.03 5.30
C MET A 325 15.93 2.02 4.60
N ARG A 326 14.65 1.95 4.95
CA ARG A 326 13.66 2.99 4.69
C ARG A 326 13.05 3.44 6.00
N VAL A 327 12.74 4.72 6.14
CA VAL A 327 12.24 5.30 7.38
C VAL A 327 10.97 6.09 7.09
N SER A 328 9.90 5.78 7.83
CA SER A 328 8.66 6.56 7.87
C SER A 328 8.43 7.10 9.28
N LEU A 329 7.87 8.29 9.37
CA LEU A 329 7.39 8.86 10.62
C LEU A 329 5.88 8.65 10.73
N ALA A 330 5.43 8.00 11.80
CA ALA A 330 4.01 7.87 12.11
C ALA A 330 3.41 9.25 12.43
N THR A 331 4.16 10.07 13.18
CA THR A 331 3.87 11.47 13.46
C THR A 331 5.12 12.35 13.34
N PHE A 332 4.95 13.62 13.01
CA PHE A 332 6.05 14.59 12.87
C PHE A 332 6.27 15.43 14.14
N ASP A 333 5.45 15.22 15.17
CA ASP A 333 5.52 15.96 16.43
C ASP A 333 6.57 15.34 17.37
N PRO A 334 7.14 16.12 18.31
CA PRO A 334 7.93 15.59 19.43
C PRO A 334 7.14 14.62 20.31
N PHE A 335 7.84 13.85 21.14
CA PHE A 335 7.17 12.98 22.12
C PHE A 335 6.56 13.81 23.25
N LEU A 336 5.24 13.79 23.35
CA LEU A 336 4.47 14.54 24.36
C LEU A 336 4.06 13.70 25.58
N GLY A 337 4.69 12.56 25.81
CA GLY A 337 4.46 11.73 27.01
C GLY A 337 3.16 10.93 26.98
N ASP A 338 2.73 10.50 25.79
CA ASP A 338 1.58 9.63 25.57
C ASP A 338 2.01 8.39 24.78
N ASP A 339 1.90 7.23 25.43
CA ASP A 339 2.42 5.95 24.96
C ASP A 339 1.56 5.31 23.85
N GLU A 340 0.32 5.79 23.62
CA GLU A 340 -0.51 5.28 22.53
C GLU A 340 0.15 5.45 21.15
N ILE A 341 1.05 6.43 21.03
CA ILE A 341 1.77 6.71 19.79
C ILE A 341 2.72 5.57 19.39
N PHE A 342 3.25 4.81 20.35
CA PHE A 342 4.04 3.62 20.08
C PHE A 342 3.16 2.50 19.51
N GLY A 343 1.98 2.29 20.10
CA GLY A 343 1.01 1.32 19.59
C GLY A 343 0.52 1.67 18.18
N TYR A 344 0.29 2.96 17.90
CA TYR A 344 -0.02 3.44 16.55
C TYR A 344 1.11 3.16 15.55
N ALA A 345 2.36 3.43 15.91
CA ALA A 345 3.51 3.14 15.04
C ALA A 345 3.68 1.64 14.77
N ALA A 346 3.47 0.80 15.79
CA ALA A 346 3.50 -0.66 15.64
C ALA A 346 2.38 -1.14 14.69
N ARG A 347 1.14 -0.68 14.86
CA ARG A 347 0.04 -0.99 13.93
C ARG A 347 0.36 -0.52 12.51
N TYR A 348 0.94 0.67 12.36
CA TYR A 348 1.33 1.16 11.05
C TYR A 348 2.38 0.24 10.40
N ALA A 349 3.44 -0.16 11.13
CA ALA A 349 4.44 -1.11 10.64
C ALA A 349 3.84 -2.48 10.29
N MET A 350 2.92 -3.01 11.11
CA MET A 350 2.20 -4.26 10.84
C MET A 350 1.40 -4.17 9.53
N GLY A 351 0.68 -3.07 9.32
CA GLY A 351 -0.11 -2.86 8.11
C GLY A 351 0.76 -2.80 6.87
N LEU A 352 1.92 -2.14 6.93
CA LEU A 352 2.89 -2.12 5.85
C LEU A 352 3.45 -3.53 5.53
N ALA A 353 3.73 -4.34 6.55
CA ALA A 353 4.15 -5.73 6.37
C ALA A 353 3.08 -6.54 5.63
N VAL A 354 1.81 -6.38 6.01
CA VAL A 354 0.69 -7.06 5.35
C VAL A 354 0.52 -6.59 3.91
N ILE A 355 0.55 -5.28 3.65
CA ILE A 355 0.48 -4.72 2.29
C ILE A 355 1.60 -5.30 1.42
N ARG A 356 2.83 -5.32 1.93
CA ARG A 356 3.98 -5.87 1.19
C ARG A 356 3.81 -7.36 0.91
N ALA A 357 3.34 -8.15 1.88
CA ALA A 357 3.08 -9.57 1.68
C ALA A 357 1.98 -9.81 0.63
N ASP A 358 0.89 -9.05 0.69
CA ASP A 358 -0.23 -9.13 -0.26
C ASP A 358 0.21 -8.74 -1.69
N MET A 359 1.06 -7.71 -1.82
CA MET A 359 1.66 -7.30 -3.10
C MET A 359 2.53 -8.40 -3.71
N LEU A 360 3.30 -9.10 -2.88
CA LEU A 360 4.14 -10.22 -3.32
C LEU A 360 3.33 -11.52 -3.53
N GLY A 361 2.10 -11.59 -3.03
CA GLY A 361 1.32 -12.81 -2.98
C GLY A 361 1.91 -13.85 -2.02
N GLY A 362 2.60 -13.38 -0.98
CA GLY A 362 3.36 -14.18 -0.02
C GLY A 362 2.81 -14.13 1.41
N PRO A 363 3.40 -14.92 2.32
CA PRO A 363 3.00 -14.92 3.73
C PRO A 363 3.57 -13.70 4.47
N ALA A 364 2.82 -13.25 5.48
CA ALA A 364 3.28 -12.32 6.50
C ALA A 364 3.39 -13.04 7.84
N VAL A 365 4.52 -12.87 8.54
CA VAL A 365 4.78 -13.42 9.88
C VAL A 365 5.17 -12.30 10.83
N GLN A 366 4.89 -12.46 12.12
CA GLN A 366 5.48 -11.62 13.16
C GLN A 366 6.63 -12.39 13.83
N LEU A 367 7.82 -11.78 13.90
CA LEU A 367 8.93 -12.27 14.70
C LEU A 367 9.02 -11.42 15.97
N ALA A 368 8.96 -12.04 17.14
CA ALA A 368 8.89 -11.30 18.39
C ALA A 368 9.92 -11.77 19.42
N VAL A 369 10.73 -10.87 19.96
CA VAL A 369 11.57 -11.17 21.13
C VAL A 369 10.75 -10.89 22.39
N TRP A 370 10.24 -11.94 23.02
CA TRP A 370 9.31 -11.83 24.14
C TRP A 370 9.53 -12.93 25.18
N ASP A 371 9.67 -12.52 26.44
CA ASP A 371 9.84 -13.34 27.65
C ASP A 371 8.56 -14.06 28.12
N GLY A 372 7.48 -14.00 27.35
CA GLY A 372 6.20 -14.67 27.68
C GLY A 372 5.36 -13.97 28.75
N VAL A 373 5.83 -12.86 29.32
CA VAL A 373 5.10 -12.15 30.38
C VAL A 373 4.22 -11.02 29.77
N PRO A 374 2.92 -10.94 30.08
CA PRO A 374 2.09 -9.82 29.61
C PRO A 374 2.52 -8.48 30.22
N SER A 375 2.23 -7.35 29.55
CA SER A 375 2.41 -6.01 30.11
C SER A 375 1.05 -5.32 30.27
N PRO A 376 0.78 -4.63 31.39
CA PRO A 376 -0.42 -3.81 31.51
C PRO A 376 -0.25 -2.54 30.66
N GLY A 377 -0.91 -2.48 29.52
CA GLY A 377 -0.91 -1.29 28.66
C GLY A 377 -1.37 -1.58 27.22
N PRO A 378 -1.79 -0.53 26.48
CA PRO A 378 -2.24 -0.67 25.09
C PRO A 378 -1.10 -0.81 24.07
N ALA A 379 0.16 -0.70 24.50
CA ALA A 379 1.35 -0.71 23.65
C ALA A 379 2.46 -1.64 24.19
N GLY A 380 3.39 -2.01 23.30
CA GLY A 380 4.56 -2.85 23.61
C GLY A 380 4.41 -4.29 23.11
N THR A 381 5.50 -5.06 23.18
CA THR A 381 5.63 -6.37 22.53
C THR A 381 4.49 -7.34 22.82
N ALA A 382 4.00 -7.39 24.06
CA ALA A 382 2.88 -8.27 24.41
C ALA A 382 1.56 -7.85 23.72
N ALA A 383 1.28 -6.55 23.63
CA ALA A 383 0.11 -6.03 22.93
C ALA A 383 0.23 -6.26 21.42
N ASP A 384 1.42 -6.09 20.86
CA ASP A 384 1.71 -6.33 19.45
C ASP A 384 1.51 -7.81 19.07
N ILE A 385 1.96 -8.73 19.93
CA ILE A 385 1.75 -10.17 19.75
C ILE A 385 0.28 -10.51 19.86
N ALA A 386 -0.41 -10.01 20.90
CA ALA A 386 -1.83 -10.28 21.09
C ALA A 386 -2.65 -9.79 19.88
N PHE A 387 -2.38 -8.58 19.39
CA PHE A 387 -3.07 -8.06 18.21
C PHE A 387 -2.77 -8.91 16.96
N TRP A 388 -1.51 -9.20 16.67
CA TRP A 388 -1.15 -9.95 15.46
C TRP A 388 -1.63 -11.41 15.49
N ARG A 389 -1.36 -12.12 16.57
CA ARG A 389 -1.70 -13.53 16.71
C ARG A 389 -3.18 -13.72 16.99
N ASP A 390 -3.74 -12.98 17.96
CA ASP A 390 -5.07 -13.28 18.50
C ASP A 390 -6.16 -12.48 17.76
N THR A 391 -5.91 -11.24 17.34
CA THR A 391 -6.89 -10.46 16.55
C THR A 391 -6.80 -10.77 15.06
N LEU A 392 -5.60 -10.74 14.47
CA LEU A 392 -5.43 -10.98 13.02
C LEU A 392 -5.35 -12.46 12.64
N GLN A 393 -5.18 -13.36 13.62
CA GLN A 393 -5.04 -14.80 13.39
C GLN A 393 -3.88 -15.12 12.43
N ARG A 394 -2.76 -14.39 12.57
CA ARG A 394 -1.57 -14.54 11.72
C ARG A 394 -0.43 -15.25 12.47
N PRO A 395 0.47 -15.95 11.74
CA PRO A 395 1.61 -16.63 12.37
C PRO A 395 2.51 -15.67 13.13
N CYS A 396 2.90 -16.05 14.35
CA CYS A 396 3.85 -15.33 15.20
C CYS A 396 4.90 -16.33 15.72
N ASP A 397 6.17 -15.98 15.59
CA ASP A 397 7.32 -16.76 16.05
C ASP A 397 7.99 -16.00 17.20
N VAL A 398 7.91 -16.57 18.41
CA VAL A 398 8.44 -15.97 19.63
C VAL A 398 9.84 -16.51 19.89
N ILE A 399 10.79 -15.59 20.02
CA ILE A 399 12.20 -15.84 20.22
C ILE A 399 12.55 -15.47 21.66
N TRP A 400 12.84 -16.48 22.47
CA TRP A 400 13.35 -16.30 23.82
C TRP A 400 14.29 -17.45 24.20
N PRO A 401 15.47 -17.20 24.79
CA PRO A 401 16.37 -18.29 25.17
C PRO A 401 15.77 -19.16 26.28
N ASP A 402 15.79 -20.49 26.11
CA ASP A 402 15.25 -21.45 27.10
C ASP A 402 15.95 -21.39 28.46
N ALA A 403 17.22 -20.98 28.49
CA ALA A 403 18.03 -20.82 29.68
C ALA A 403 17.88 -19.43 30.35
N ALA A 404 17.05 -18.55 29.80
CA ALA A 404 16.81 -17.25 30.41
C ALA A 404 15.99 -17.44 31.70
N PRO A 405 16.43 -16.89 32.84
CA PRO A 405 15.61 -16.91 34.05
C PRO A 405 14.30 -16.18 33.73
N VAL A 406 13.16 -16.88 33.90
CA VAL A 406 11.83 -16.25 33.86
C VAL A 406 11.88 -15.13 34.90
N ALA A 407 11.72 -13.88 34.44
CA ALA A 407 11.78 -12.74 35.34
C ALA A 407 10.80 -12.98 36.49
N ALA A 408 11.31 -12.98 37.73
CA ALA A 408 10.45 -13.04 38.91
C ALA A 408 9.43 -11.88 38.81
N PRO A 409 8.16 -12.10 39.17
CA PRO A 409 7.15 -11.04 39.14
C PRO A 409 7.70 -9.85 39.92
N VAL A 410 7.73 -8.67 39.26
CA VAL A 410 8.12 -7.43 39.90
C VAL A 410 7.23 -7.28 41.14
N ALA A 411 7.84 -7.30 42.33
CA ALA A 411 7.10 -7.17 43.58
C ALA A 411 6.22 -5.91 43.52
N PRO A 412 4.94 -5.98 43.90
CA PRO A 412 4.07 -4.81 43.93
C PRO A 412 4.61 -3.86 44.99
N GLY A 413 5.39 -2.86 44.58
CA GLY A 413 6.05 -1.93 45.51
C GLY A 413 7.32 -1.25 45.00
N LEU A 414 7.93 -1.72 43.91
CA LEU A 414 9.03 -0.99 43.27
C LEU A 414 8.48 -0.24 42.06
N GLN A 415 8.30 1.07 42.24
CA GLN A 415 8.01 2.00 41.14
C GLN A 415 8.94 1.70 39.97
N ALA A 416 8.36 1.53 38.77
CA ALA A 416 9.12 1.62 37.53
C ALA A 416 10.03 2.85 37.63
N ALA A 417 11.31 2.70 37.29
CA ALA A 417 12.20 3.84 37.21
C ALA A 417 11.48 4.92 36.39
N PRO A 418 11.33 6.15 36.90
CA PRO A 418 10.56 7.16 36.22
C PRO A 418 11.13 7.31 34.82
N ALA A 419 10.25 7.27 33.81
CA ALA A 419 10.57 7.73 32.47
C ALA A 419 11.37 9.03 32.63
N VAL A 420 12.51 9.12 31.97
CA VAL A 420 13.37 10.31 32.01
C VAL A 420 12.47 11.52 31.80
N GLN A 421 12.27 12.31 32.86
CA GLN A 421 11.49 13.54 32.76
C GLN A 421 12.27 14.44 31.80
N ALA A 422 11.74 14.62 30.59
CA ALA A 422 12.14 15.70 29.73
C ALA A 422 12.02 17.01 30.52
N PRO A 423 12.92 17.99 30.34
CA PRO A 423 12.80 19.28 31.02
C PRO A 423 11.40 19.85 30.74
N ALA A 424 10.60 19.94 31.80
CA ALA A 424 9.22 20.36 31.73
C ALA A 424 9.17 21.84 31.37
N ILE A 425 8.77 22.14 30.12
CA ILE A 425 8.26 23.45 29.74
C ILE A 425 6.73 23.52 29.98
N VAL A 426 6.11 22.43 30.46
CA VAL A 426 4.65 22.32 30.62
C VAL A 426 4.27 21.97 32.08
N PRO A 427 3.24 22.61 32.69
CA PRO A 427 2.93 22.45 34.11
C PRO A 427 2.40 21.05 34.46
N ALA A 428 2.45 20.72 35.76
CA ALA A 428 2.12 19.43 36.33
C ALA A 428 0.64 19.02 36.18
N ALA A 429 0.44 17.73 35.87
CA ALA A 429 -0.69 16.85 36.20
C ALA A 429 -2.09 17.49 36.44
N GLY A 430 -2.74 17.91 35.36
CA GLY A 430 -4.19 17.76 35.19
C GLY A 430 -4.48 16.62 34.20
N ASP A 431 -5.75 16.22 34.03
CA ASP A 431 -6.21 15.25 33.01
C ASP A 431 -5.46 15.49 31.70
N LYS A 432 -4.47 14.65 31.40
CA LYS A 432 -3.75 14.77 30.14
C LYS A 432 -4.75 14.45 29.04
N PRO A 433 -4.96 15.34 28.06
CA PRO A 433 -5.84 15.02 26.94
C PRO A 433 -5.25 13.79 26.23
N SER A 434 -5.96 12.66 26.30
CA SER A 434 -5.54 11.43 25.62
C SER A 434 -5.83 11.56 24.15
N ARG A 435 -4.88 11.17 23.30
CA ARG A 435 -5.16 10.99 21.88
C ARG A 435 -5.91 9.68 21.72
N VAL A 436 -6.66 9.55 20.62
CA VAL A 436 -7.26 8.28 20.23
C VAL A 436 -7.13 8.12 18.72
N LEU A 437 -6.81 6.90 18.27
CA LEU A 437 -6.76 6.58 16.85
C LEU A 437 -8.16 6.68 16.22
N ARG A 438 -8.31 7.52 15.21
CA ARG A 438 -9.56 7.69 14.44
C ARG A 438 -9.28 7.78 12.96
N ALA A 439 -10.31 7.51 12.16
CA ALA A 439 -10.28 7.75 10.74
C ALA A 439 -10.98 9.08 10.42
N LEU A 440 -10.43 9.85 9.50
CA LEU A 440 -10.88 11.18 9.13
C LEU A 440 -11.18 11.21 7.64
N LEU A 441 -12.23 11.92 7.24
CA LEU A 441 -12.52 12.21 5.84
C LEU A 441 -12.69 13.72 5.63
N PHE A 442 -12.17 14.21 4.52
CA PHE A 442 -12.47 15.53 3.95
C PHE A 442 -12.97 15.33 2.52
N CYS A 443 -14.10 15.96 2.21
CA CYS A 443 -14.69 15.95 0.88
C CYS A 443 -15.00 17.39 0.43
N ASP A 444 -14.92 17.63 -0.87
CA ASP A 444 -15.18 18.93 -1.52
C ASP A 444 -15.75 18.70 -2.92
N VAL A 445 -16.64 19.56 -3.40
CA VAL A 445 -17.23 19.41 -4.73
C VAL A 445 -16.56 20.35 -5.71
N LYS A 446 -15.67 19.78 -6.54
CA LYS A 446 -15.01 20.54 -7.61
C LYS A 446 -16.06 21.22 -8.49
N GLY A 447 -15.89 22.53 -8.69
CA GLY A 447 -16.77 23.34 -9.55
C GLY A 447 -17.89 24.05 -8.80
N PHE A 448 -18.05 23.82 -7.49
CA PHE A 448 -19.02 24.54 -6.66
C PHE A 448 -18.84 26.05 -6.74
N SER A 449 -17.59 26.55 -6.71
CA SER A 449 -17.28 27.97 -6.80
C SER A 449 -17.71 28.66 -8.10
N LYS A 450 -18.13 27.90 -9.12
CA LYS A 450 -18.62 28.41 -10.42
C LYS A 450 -20.15 28.48 -10.49
N LEU A 451 -20.84 28.02 -9.45
CA LEU A 451 -22.30 28.09 -9.37
C LEU A 451 -22.75 29.53 -9.14
N ASN A 452 -23.89 29.88 -9.73
CA ASN A 452 -24.55 31.17 -9.52
C ASN A 452 -25.71 31.03 -8.51
N ASP A 453 -26.26 32.16 -8.06
CA ASP A 453 -27.32 32.22 -7.05
C ASP A 453 -28.59 31.44 -7.41
N VAL A 454 -28.83 31.16 -8.69
CA VAL A 454 -29.96 30.33 -9.14
C VAL A 454 -29.68 28.84 -8.93
N THR A 455 -28.45 28.41 -9.21
CA THR A 455 -28.03 27.00 -9.13
C THR A 455 -27.64 26.55 -7.72
N ILE A 456 -27.21 27.47 -6.85
CA ILE A 456 -26.78 27.16 -5.47
C ILE A 456 -27.89 26.46 -4.65
N PRO A 457 -29.15 26.92 -4.62
CA PRO A 457 -30.21 26.22 -3.90
C PRO A 457 -30.49 24.80 -4.43
N VAL A 458 -30.38 24.60 -5.74
CA VAL A 458 -30.53 23.26 -6.37
C VAL A 458 -29.41 22.35 -5.93
N PHE A 459 -28.17 22.86 -5.92
CA PHE A 459 -27.01 22.12 -5.42
C PHE A 459 -27.21 21.64 -3.98
N PHE A 460 -27.60 22.52 -3.06
CA PHE A 460 -27.79 22.12 -1.66
C PHE A 460 -28.92 21.11 -1.48
N ARG A 461 -30.03 21.26 -2.21
CA ARG A 461 -31.17 20.34 -2.09
C ARG A 461 -30.86 18.97 -2.70
N GLU A 462 -30.29 18.94 -3.90
CA GLU A 462 -30.15 17.71 -4.68
C GLU A 462 -28.78 17.05 -4.47
N VAL A 463 -27.68 17.80 -4.56
CA VAL A 463 -26.32 17.25 -4.43
C VAL A 463 -26.00 16.99 -2.97
N MET A 464 -26.04 18.01 -2.11
CA MET A 464 -25.76 17.81 -0.68
C MET A 464 -26.83 16.92 -0.02
N GLY A 465 -28.09 17.00 -0.47
CA GLY A 465 -29.15 16.07 -0.05
C GLY A 465 -28.86 14.60 -0.44
N SER A 466 -28.25 14.36 -1.61
CA SER A 466 -27.79 13.04 -2.03
C SER A 466 -26.67 12.52 -1.12
N LEU A 467 -25.63 13.34 -0.90
CA LEU A 467 -24.50 12.99 -0.03
C LEU A 467 -24.95 12.77 1.43
N ALA A 468 -25.97 13.50 1.88
CA ALA A 468 -26.56 13.31 3.21
C ALA A 468 -27.17 11.90 3.39
N ARG A 469 -27.64 11.24 2.33
CA ARG A 469 -28.12 9.85 2.41
C ARG A 469 -27.00 8.88 2.77
N ALA A 470 -25.82 9.04 2.17
CA ALA A 470 -24.66 8.24 2.53
C ALA A 470 -24.27 8.47 4.00
N THR A 471 -24.14 9.72 4.45
CA THR A 471 -23.81 10.00 5.86
C THR A 471 -24.85 9.46 6.84
N LYS A 472 -26.14 9.47 6.48
CA LYS A 472 -27.21 8.89 7.31
C LYS A 472 -27.11 7.36 7.41
N ARG A 473 -26.71 6.65 6.34
CA ARG A 473 -26.47 5.19 6.39
C ARG A 473 -25.34 4.82 7.34
N HIS A 474 -24.36 5.70 7.49
CA HIS A 474 -23.16 5.48 8.32
C HIS A 474 -23.21 6.18 9.68
N SER A 475 -24.37 6.69 10.13
CA SER A 475 -24.48 7.55 11.31
C SER A 475 -23.93 6.94 12.60
N ASN A 476 -24.04 5.61 12.76
CA ASN A 476 -23.57 4.92 13.96
C ASN A 476 -22.03 4.86 14.07
N ALA A 477 -21.31 5.15 12.99
CA ALA A 477 -19.85 5.18 12.96
C ALA A 477 -19.27 6.59 12.84
N ILE A 478 -20.11 7.60 12.58
CA ILE A 478 -19.71 9.01 12.55
C ILE A 478 -19.70 9.52 14.00
N LEU A 479 -18.52 9.90 14.49
CA LEU A 479 -18.34 10.50 15.81
C LEU A 479 -18.50 12.02 15.77
N TYR A 480 -18.11 12.63 14.65
CA TYR A 480 -18.26 14.06 14.40
C TYR A 480 -18.47 14.28 12.91
N LYS A 481 -19.29 15.27 12.55
CA LYS A 481 -19.42 15.73 11.17
C LYS A 481 -19.67 17.23 11.13
N ASN A 482 -19.10 17.89 10.14
CA ASN A 482 -19.33 19.31 9.89
C ASN A 482 -19.33 19.58 8.38
N THR A 483 -19.96 20.69 7.98
CA THR A 483 -20.02 21.15 6.60
C THR A 483 -19.70 22.63 6.50
N TRP A 484 -18.91 23.01 5.50
CA TRP A 484 -18.65 24.41 5.15
C TRP A 484 -18.88 24.61 3.66
N GLY A 485 -20.03 25.15 3.29
CA GLY A 485 -20.43 25.23 1.88
C GLY A 485 -20.63 23.82 1.29
N ASP A 486 -19.82 23.47 0.31
CA ASP A 486 -19.77 22.17 -0.36
C ASP A 486 -18.84 21.16 0.32
N ALA A 487 -18.05 21.59 1.30
CA ALA A 487 -17.13 20.71 2.01
C ALA A 487 -17.85 19.87 3.06
N ILE A 488 -17.46 18.59 3.18
CA ILE A 488 -17.91 17.66 4.23
C ILE A 488 -16.68 17.14 4.98
N HIS A 489 -16.66 17.34 6.29
CA HIS A 489 -15.67 16.77 7.19
C HIS A 489 -16.33 15.75 8.12
N THR A 490 -15.71 14.58 8.27
CA THR A 490 -16.17 13.58 9.26
C THR A 490 -15.01 12.99 10.04
N ILE A 491 -15.27 12.71 11.32
CA ILE A 491 -14.45 11.83 12.16
C ILE A 491 -15.23 10.54 12.33
N MET A 492 -14.59 9.45 11.94
CA MET A 492 -15.14 8.11 11.90
C MET A 492 -14.48 7.28 12.99
N ARG A 493 -15.24 6.34 13.56
CA ARG A 493 -14.78 5.45 14.61
C ARG A 493 -13.54 4.64 14.18
N ASP A 494 -13.52 4.14 12.96
CA ASP A 494 -12.52 3.22 12.44
C ASP A 494 -12.34 3.36 10.92
N ALA A 495 -11.23 2.81 10.41
CA ALA A 495 -10.87 2.89 8.98
C ALA A 495 -11.87 2.16 8.06
N PRO A 496 -12.40 0.96 8.39
CA PRO A 496 -13.40 0.29 7.55
C PRO A 496 -14.69 1.10 7.38
N ALA A 497 -15.22 1.72 8.45
CA ALA A 497 -16.40 2.57 8.35
C ALA A 497 -16.14 3.84 7.52
N ALA A 498 -14.97 4.46 7.70
CA ALA A 498 -14.56 5.60 6.87
C ALA A 498 -14.44 5.22 5.39
N ALA A 499 -13.85 4.06 5.08
CA ALA A 499 -13.73 3.56 3.73
C ALA A 499 -15.09 3.35 3.07
N ALA A 500 -16.02 2.72 3.81
CA ALA A 500 -17.39 2.49 3.34
C ALA A 500 -18.12 3.82 3.04
N LEU A 501 -18.06 4.79 3.96
CA LEU A 501 -18.68 6.10 3.76
C LEU A 501 -18.07 6.84 2.57
N ALA A 502 -16.74 6.87 2.44
CA ALA A 502 -16.05 7.58 1.37
C ALA A 502 -16.44 7.06 -0.02
N LEU A 503 -16.55 5.75 -0.17
CA LEU A 503 -16.96 5.11 -1.42
C LEU A 503 -18.46 5.32 -1.70
N ASP A 504 -19.31 5.21 -0.68
CA ASP A 504 -20.75 5.49 -0.80
C ASP A 504 -21.02 6.95 -1.20
N LEU A 505 -20.23 7.91 -0.71
CA LEU A 505 -20.33 9.31 -1.12
C LEU A 505 -20.02 9.49 -2.61
N GLN A 506 -19.00 8.80 -3.13
CA GLN A 506 -18.69 8.81 -4.56
C GLN A 506 -19.81 8.17 -5.39
N GLU A 507 -20.39 7.06 -4.92
CA GLU A 507 -21.52 6.42 -5.58
C GLU A 507 -22.77 7.31 -5.60
N GLU A 508 -23.11 7.97 -4.49
CA GLU A 508 -24.24 8.91 -4.44
C GLU A 508 -24.01 10.11 -5.36
N MET A 509 -22.77 10.61 -5.48
CA MET A 509 -22.43 11.69 -6.41
C MET A 509 -22.60 11.24 -7.86
N GLY A 510 -22.13 10.03 -8.20
CA GLY A 510 -22.19 9.49 -9.56
C GLY A 510 -23.60 9.17 -10.06
N ARG A 511 -24.59 9.04 -9.17
CA ARG A 511 -26.01 8.78 -9.52
C ARG A 511 -26.80 10.04 -9.86
N ILE A 512 -26.22 11.24 -9.66
CA ILE A 512 -26.95 12.50 -9.84
C ILE A 512 -26.97 12.87 -11.32
N ASP A 513 -28.17 13.07 -11.88
CA ASP A 513 -28.35 13.66 -13.20
C ASP A 513 -28.15 15.18 -13.14
N LEU A 514 -26.88 15.60 -13.21
CA LEU A 514 -26.51 17.03 -13.13
C LEU A 514 -27.14 17.84 -14.26
N ALA A 515 -27.17 17.30 -15.48
CA ALA A 515 -27.72 17.98 -16.65
C ALA A 515 -29.23 18.20 -16.51
N GLY A 516 -29.97 17.17 -16.07
CA GLY A 516 -31.41 17.28 -15.78
C GLY A 516 -31.74 18.27 -14.66
N LEU A 517 -30.80 18.53 -13.76
CA LEU A 517 -30.92 19.51 -12.69
C LEU A 517 -30.45 20.93 -13.07
N GLY A 518 -29.98 21.13 -14.30
CA GLY A 518 -29.41 22.41 -14.75
C GLY A 518 -28.09 22.77 -14.06
N LEU A 519 -27.39 21.77 -13.51
CA LEU A 519 -26.08 21.92 -12.87
C LEU A 519 -24.95 21.62 -13.88
N PRO A 520 -23.75 22.22 -13.70
CA PRO A 520 -22.61 21.92 -14.56
C PRO A 520 -22.22 20.43 -14.48
N GLU A 521 -22.10 19.76 -15.64
CA GLU A 521 -21.67 18.35 -15.71
C GLU A 521 -20.28 18.09 -15.13
N GLY A 522 -19.46 19.14 -15.00
CA GLY A 522 -18.14 19.06 -14.39
C GLY A 522 -18.14 19.00 -12.85
N LEU A 523 -19.29 19.08 -12.19
CA LEU A 523 -19.37 18.90 -10.74
C LEU A 523 -18.99 17.48 -10.35
N ALA A 524 -18.00 17.33 -9.49
CA ALA A 524 -17.57 16.02 -9.03
C ALA A 524 -16.94 16.08 -7.64
N LEU A 525 -17.17 15.03 -6.85
CA LEU A 525 -16.70 14.93 -5.49
C LEU A 525 -15.23 14.51 -5.46
N ARG A 526 -14.43 15.23 -4.66
CA ARG A 526 -13.10 14.81 -4.21
C ARG A 526 -13.22 14.29 -2.78
N VAL A 527 -12.51 13.22 -2.47
CA VAL A 527 -12.51 12.62 -1.14
C VAL A 527 -11.09 12.25 -0.74
N GLY A 528 -10.66 12.78 0.40
CA GLY A 528 -9.39 12.48 1.06
C GLY A 528 -9.60 11.85 2.43
N GLY A 529 -8.87 10.78 2.74
CA GLY A 529 -8.94 10.07 4.00
C GLY A 529 -7.60 9.88 4.71
N HIS A 530 -7.60 9.94 6.03
CA HIS A 530 -6.43 9.70 6.87
C HIS A 530 -6.80 8.94 8.15
N VAL A 531 -5.86 8.18 8.70
CA VAL A 531 -5.98 7.54 10.02
C VAL A 531 -4.81 8.04 10.86
N GLY A 532 -5.10 8.52 12.06
CA GLY A 532 -4.08 8.98 12.98
C GLY A 532 -4.63 9.30 14.37
N PRO A 533 -3.73 9.42 15.37
CA PRO A 533 -4.12 9.82 16.72
C PRO A 533 -4.55 11.30 16.76
N ILE A 534 -5.75 11.56 17.28
CA ILE A 534 -6.31 12.92 17.45
C ILE A 534 -6.80 13.13 18.88
N TYR A 535 -6.85 14.39 19.31
CA TYR A 535 -7.44 14.76 20.59
C TYR A 535 -8.96 14.88 20.45
N SER A 536 -9.65 14.65 21.57
CA SER A 536 -11.07 14.96 21.72
C SER A 536 -11.26 15.86 22.95
N SER A 537 -12.10 16.87 22.82
CA SER A 537 -12.49 17.76 23.92
C SER A 537 -13.85 18.39 23.62
N TRP A 538 -14.50 18.90 24.65
CA TRP A 538 -15.67 19.76 24.51
C TRP A 538 -15.31 21.10 23.85
N ASP A 539 -16.06 21.48 22.81
CA ASP A 539 -16.00 22.80 22.17
C ASP A 539 -17.01 23.74 22.84
N ASN A 540 -16.53 24.82 23.47
CA ASN A 540 -17.41 25.76 24.17
C ASN A 540 -18.20 26.70 23.23
N VAL A 541 -17.85 26.78 21.95
CA VAL A 541 -18.54 27.60 20.95
C VAL A 541 -19.63 26.79 20.26
N LEU A 542 -19.32 25.55 19.88
CA LEU A 542 -20.28 24.65 19.23
C LEU A 542 -21.16 23.88 20.23
N GLU A 543 -20.78 23.88 21.52
CA GLU A 543 -21.45 23.13 22.59
C GLU A 543 -21.59 21.63 22.27
N GLU A 544 -20.53 21.05 21.70
CA GLU A 544 -20.45 19.64 21.34
C GLU A 544 -19.03 19.09 21.53
N GLU A 545 -18.88 17.76 21.51
CA GLU A 545 -17.57 17.11 21.48
C GLU A 545 -16.92 17.32 20.11
N THR A 546 -15.71 17.88 20.09
CA THR A 546 -14.94 18.14 18.87
C THR A 546 -13.61 17.41 18.88
N PHE A 547 -12.97 17.37 17.72
CA PHE A 547 -11.70 16.69 17.50
C PHE A 547 -10.68 17.62 16.86
N PHE A 548 -9.45 17.58 17.34
CA PHE A 548 -8.38 18.47 16.87
C PHE A 548 -7.00 17.81 16.99
N GLY A 549 -6.03 18.38 16.29
CA GLY A 549 -4.64 17.92 16.28
C GLY A 549 -4.01 17.96 14.89
N ALA A 550 -2.70 17.74 14.83
CA ALA A 550 -1.94 17.80 13.58
C ALA A 550 -2.46 16.84 12.50
N GLN A 551 -2.99 15.67 12.90
CA GLN A 551 -3.52 14.67 11.96
C GLN A 551 -4.82 15.13 11.26
N VAL A 552 -5.61 16.02 11.88
CA VAL A 552 -6.79 16.64 11.23
C VAL A 552 -6.33 17.53 10.07
N THR A 553 -5.34 18.39 10.33
CA THR A 553 -4.73 19.24 9.30
C THR A 553 -4.11 18.41 8.19
N ARG A 554 -3.44 17.30 8.53
CA ARG A 554 -2.86 16.37 7.55
C ARG A 554 -3.92 15.79 6.61
N CYS A 555 -5.05 15.33 7.16
CA CYS A 555 -6.16 14.82 6.34
C CYS A 555 -6.73 15.87 5.39
N ALA A 556 -6.90 17.11 5.86
CA ALA A 556 -7.43 18.21 5.04
C ALA A 556 -6.53 18.57 3.84
N ARG A 557 -5.28 18.11 3.81
CA ARG A 557 -4.35 18.33 2.68
C ARG A 557 -4.38 17.21 1.63
N ILE A 558 -5.10 16.12 1.90
CA ILE A 558 -5.26 15.00 0.96
C ILE A 558 -6.36 15.28 -0.06
N GLU A 559 -7.49 15.82 0.37
CA GLU A 559 -8.61 16.12 -0.54
C GLU A 559 -8.18 16.96 -1.75
N PRO A 560 -7.39 18.06 -1.61
CA PRO A 560 -7.11 18.94 -2.74
C PRO A 560 -6.35 18.27 -3.89
N ILE A 561 -5.60 17.21 -3.59
CA ILE A 561 -4.82 16.42 -4.56
C ILE A 561 -5.56 15.18 -5.07
N ALA A 562 -6.73 14.86 -4.52
CA ALA A 562 -7.53 13.71 -4.93
C ALA A 562 -8.17 13.95 -6.31
N PHE A 563 -8.17 12.94 -7.17
CA PHE A 563 -8.93 13.01 -8.42
C PHE A 563 -10.43 12.97 -8.14
N THR A 564 -11.17 13.79 -8.90
CA THR A 564 -12.64 13.77 -8.88
C THR A 564 -13.17 12.38 -9.22
N GLY A 565 -14.16 11.92 -8.45
CA GLY A 565 -14.75 10.58 -8.63
C GLY A 565 -13.90 9.43 -8.06
N LYS A 566 -12.83 9.73 -7.32
CA LYS A 566 -11.95 8.74 -6.68
C LYS A 566 -11.72 9.09 -5.21
N VAL A 567 -11.32 8.10 -4.42
CA VAL A 567 -11.05 8.27 -2.98
C VAL A 567 -9.56 8.04 -2.72
N PHE A 568 -8.88 9.08 -2.26
CA PHE A 568 -7.46 9.03 -1.93
C PHE A 568 -7.30 8.91 -0.43
N VAL A 569 -6.44 7.98 0.01
CA VAL A 569 -6.16 7.77 1.42
C VAL A 569 -4.65 7.74 1.68
N SER A 570 -4.23 8.24 2.83
CA SER A 570 -2.82 8.18 3.25
C SER A 570 -2.35 6.73 3.44
N GLU A 571 -1.04 6.52 3.44
CA GLU A 571 -0.43 5.23 3.79
C GLU A 571 -0.88 4.67 5.15
N ALA A 572 -0.98 5.50 6.19
CA ALA A 572 -1.46 5.07 7.50
C ALA A 572 -2.90 4.51 7.45
N PHE A 573 -3.76 5.10 6.61
CA PHE A 573 -5.12 4.59 6.38
C PHE A 573 -5.08 3.26 5.65
N ALA A 574 -4.28 3.15 4.58
CA ALA A 574 -4.12 1.90 3.83
C ALA A 574 -3.58 0.76 4.72
N ALA A 575 -2.57 1.06 5.53
CA ALA A 575 -1.98 0.13 6.49
C ALA A 575 -3.00 -0.34 7.51
N GLU A 576 -3.78 0.57 8.10
CA GLU A 576 -4.84 0.23 9.04
C GLU A 576 -5.95 -0.61 8.40
N LEU A 577 -6.35 -0.31 7.16
CA LEU A 577 -7.31 -1.12 6.41
C LEU A 577 -6.80 -2.55 6.16
N ALA A 578 -5.52 -2.70 5.80
CA ALA A 578 -4.93 -4.02 5.56
C ALA A 578 -4.96 -4.93 6.80
N LEU A 579 -5.04 -4.34 7.99
CA LEU A 579 -5.19 -5.04 9.26
C LEU A 579 -6.65 -5.29 9.63
N THR A 580 -7.55 -4.36 9.29
CA THR A 580 -8.90 -4.32 9.87
C THR A 580 -10.03 -4.73 8.93
N SER A 581 -9.77 -4.84 7.63
CA SER A 581 -10.80 -5.24 6.67
C SER A 581 -10.25 -6.04 5.50
N ARG A 582 -11.08 -6.96 4.99
CA ARG A 582 -10.85 -7.66 3.72
C ARG A 582 -11.73 -7.14 2.59
N ASP A 583 -12.70 -6.28 2.89
CA ASP A 583 -13.70 -5.77 1.95
C ASP A 583 -13.17 -4.60 1.10
N PHE A 584 -12.02 -4.05 1.48
CA PHE A 584 -11.41 -2.92 0.81
C PHE A 584 -9.99 -3.24 0.37
N SER A 585 -9.56 -2.58 -0.70
CA SER A 585 -8.17 -2.55 -1.13
C SER A 585 -7.71 -1.11 -1.28
N ALA A 586 -6.45 -0.85 -0.94
CA ALA A 586 -5.79 0.42 -1.13
C ALA A 586 -4.56 0.19 -2.02
N GLU A 587 -4.57 0.76 -3.21
CA GLU A 587 -3.49 0.59 -4.19
C GLU A 587 -2.57 1.80 -4.14
N TYR A 588 -1.26 1.58 -4.02
CA TYR A 588 -0.30 2.67 -3.99
C TYR A 588 -0.34 3.44 -5.31
N VAL A 589 -0.60 4.73 -5.23
CA VAL A 589 -0.64 5.60 -6.41
C VAL A 589 0.58 6.49 -6.51
N GLY A 590 1.39 6.64 -5.48
CA GLY A 590 2.61 7.43 -5.54
C GLY A 590 2.82 8.28 -4.29
N ASP A 591 3.99 8.89 -4.22
CA ASP A 591 4.34 9.86 -3.18
C ASP A 591 3.99 11.26 -3.68
N ILE A 592 3.05 11.93 -3.02
CA ILE A 592 2.46 13.18 -3.51
C ILE A 592 2.97 14.36 -2.67
N PRO A 593 3.48 15.44 -3.29
CA PRO A 593 3.78 16.67 -2.55
C PRO A 593 2.49 17.21 -1.93
N THR A 594 2.49 17.32 -0.61
CA THR A 594 1.35 17.89 0.11
C THR A 594 1.30 19.41 -0.12
N ALA A 595 0.08 19.97 -0.15
CA ALA A 595 -0.07 21.41 -0.30
C ALA A 595 0.62 22.18 0.86
N LYS A 596 1.27 23.31 0.54
CA LYS A 596 1.92 24.24 1.49
C LYS A 596 3.11 23.66 2.29
N GLN A 597 4.03 22.95 1.63
CA GLN A 597 5.38 22.60 2.15
C GLN A 597 5.45 21.54 3.27
N PHE A 598 4.45 20.67 3.45
CA PHE A 598 4.48 19.60 4.47
C PHE A 598 5.23 18.32 4.05
N GLY A 599 6.12 18.44 3.06
CA GLY A 599 6.82 17.31 2.47
C GLY A 599 5.95 16.48 1.52
N ARG A 600 6.38 15.25 1.26
CA ARG A 600 5.72 14.30 0.37
C ARG A 600 5.08 13.18 1.20
N MET A 601 3.94 12.67 0.77
CA MET A 601 3.25 11.58 1.44
C MET A 601 2.89 10.45 0.47
N PRO A 602 3.17 9.18 0.82
CA PRO A 602 2.68 8.05 0.05
C PRO A 602 1.15 8.00 0.12
N MET A 603 0.52 7.96 -1.05
CA MET A 603 -0.92 8.00 -1.25
C MET A 603 -1.42 6.73 -1.91
N TYR A 604 -2.65 6.37 -1.56
CA TYR A 604 -3.30 5.14 -2.00
C TYR A 604 -4.70 5.42 -2.52
N LEU A 605 -5.10 4.72 -3.57
CA LEU A 605 -6.44 4.74 -4.12
C LEU A 605 -7.28 3.66 -3.46
N LEU A 606 -8.36 4.07 -2.80
CA LEU A 606 -9.27 3.17 -2.10
C LEU A 606 -10.31 2.57 -3.07
N ARG A 607 -10.58 1.27 -2.92
CA ARG A 607 -11.65 0.54 -3.63
C ARG A 607 -12.33 -0.49 -2.74
N ARG A 608 -13.53 -0.92 -3.15
CA ARG A 608 -14.15 -2.16 -2.69
C ARG A 608 -13.45 -3.35 -3.34
N ARG A 609 -13.21 -4.43 -2.60
CA ARG A 609 -12.88 -5.74 -3.19
C ARG A 609 -14.18 -6.36 -3.72
N GLY A 610 -14.15 -6.80 -4.97
CA GLY A 610 -15.25 -7.49 -5.65
C GLY A 610 -15.31 -8.97 -5.34
#